data_AF-A0A8X7X858-F1
#
_entry.id   AF-A0A8X7X858-F1
#
_cell.length_a   1.000
_cell.length_b   1.000
_cell.length_c   1.000
_cell.angle_alpha   90.00
_cell.angle_beta   90.00
_cell.angle_gamma   90.00
#
_symmetry.space_group_name_H-M   'P 1'
#
loop_
_entity.id
_entity.type
_entity.pdbx_description
1 polymer ?
#
loop_
_entity_poly.entity_id
_entity_poly.type
_entity_poly.pdbx_seq_one_letter_code
_entity_poly.pdbx_strand_id
1 'polypeptide(L)'
;MATQRKHLVRDFNHYITCYICKGYLIKPTTVTECLHTFCKSCIVQHFEDSNDCPKCGIQVHETNPLEMLRLDNTLEEIIFKLVPGLREKEQEQETEFWRKNKSKENEDDGPRTKRPRMEEDDDEDGDQDYHRSDPQIAICLDCLRNNGQSGENIVKLDVLCNGEIMGKDHTMEFIYMTRWRLRGENVSPDSSH
;
A
#
# COMPACT_ATOMS: atom_id res chain seq x y z
N MET A 1 22.12 4.95 -26.20
CA MET A 1 21.12 5.82 -25.56
C MET A 1 19.93 4.96 -25.19
N ALA A 2 19.67 4.74 -23.90
CA ALA A 2 18.53 3.93 -23.47
C ALA A 2 17.23 4.65 -23.85
N THR A 3 16.42 4.05 -24.71
CA THR A 3 15.08 4.53 -25.05
C THR A 3 14.19 4.42 -23.82
N GLN A 4 13.88 5.57 -23.21
CA GLN A 4 12.96 5.68 -22.08
C GLN A 4 11.56 5.19 -22.47
N ARG A 5 10.97 4.31 -21.68
CA ARG A 5 9.61 3.83 -21.92
C ARG A 5 8.58 4.71 -21.25
N LYS A 6 7.55 5.06 -22.01
CA LYS A 6 6.37 5.78 -21.53
C LYS A 6 5.26 4.76 -21.34
N HIS A 7 4.65 4.75 -20.17
CA HIS A 7 3.51 3.92 -19.83
C HIS A 7 2.34 4.81 -19.43
N LEU A 8 1.11 4.38 -19.74
CA LEU A 8 -0.07 5.06 -19.25
C LEU A 8 -0.36 4.59 -17.83
N VAL A 9 -0.79 5.48 -16.95
CA VAL A 9 -1.18 5.08 -15.57
C VAL A 9 -2.25 3.99 -15.60
N ARG A 10 -3.18 4.06 -16.56
CA ARG A 10 -4.26 3.07 -16.73
C ARG A 10 -3.74 1.64 -16.92
N ASP A 11 -2.55 1.46 -17.48
CA ASP A 11 -1.96 0.14 -17.72
C ASP A 11 -1.65 -0.58 -16.39
N PHE A 12 -1.49 0.19 -15.31
CA PHE A 12 -1.20 -0.34 -13.98
C PHE A 12 -2.44 -0.56 -13.12
N ASN A 13 -3.62 -0.07 -13.53
CA ASN A 13 -4.83 -0.07 -12.71
C ASN A 13 -5.18 -1.43 -12.12
N HIS A 14 -4.92 -2.53 -12.84
CA HIS A 14 -5.17 -3.88 -12.33
C HIS A 14 -4.38 -4.22 -11.05
N TYR A 15 -3.22 -3.60 -10.86
CA TYR A 15 -2.33 -3.85 -9.72
C TYR A 15 -2.49 -2.83 -8.58
N ILE A 16 -3.10 -1.68 -8.84
CA ILE A 16 -3.13 -0.54 -7.91
C ILE A 16 -4.54 -0.09 -7.51
N THR A 17 -5.58 -0.83 -7.92
CA THR A 17 -6.97 -0.53 -7.58
C THR A 17 -7.56 -1.53 -6.59
N CYS A 18 -8.40 -1.02 -5.70
CA CYS A 18 -9.08 -1.80 -4.67
C CYS A 18 -10.23 -2.60 -5.27
N TYR A 19 -10.29 -3.90 -4.97
CA TYR A 19 -11.38 -4.75 -5.45
C TYR A 19 -12.74 -4.36 -4.85
N ILE A 20 -12.79 -3.77 -3.65
CA ILE A 20 -14.05 -3.39 -2.98
C ILE A 20 -14.59 -2.07 -3.54
N CYS A 21 -13.85 -0.96 -3.39
CA CYS A 21 -14.33 0.37 -3.77
C CYS A 21 -14.06 0.75 -5.23
N LYS A 22 -13.29 -0.06 -5.98
CA LYS A 22 -12.87 0.18 -7.37
C LYS A 22 -12.03 1.45 -7.62
N GLY A 23 -11.65 2.17 -6.56
CA GLY A 23 -10.70 3.29 -6.61
C GLY A 23 -9.25 2.83 -6.47
N TYR A 24 -8.29 3.77 -6.49
CA TYR A 24 -6.90 3.48 -6.15
C TYR A 24 -6.77 3.04 -4.68
N LEU A 25 -5.81 2.16 -4.38
CA LEU A 25 -5.57 1.70 -3.02
C LEU A 25 -5.05 2.86 -2.16
N ILE A 26 -5.79 3.23 -1.12
CA ILE A 26 -5.39 4.20 -0.10
C ILE A 26 -5.10 3.44 1.19
N LYS A 27 -3.91 3.64 1.77
CA LYS A 27 -3.39 2.81 2.87
C LYS A 27 -3.55 1.32 2.52
N PRO A 28 -2.92 0.84 1.42
CA PRO A 28 -3.03 -0.54 0.98
C PRO A 28 -2.73 -1.50 2.12
N THR A 29 -3.67 -2.39 2.37
CA THR A 29 -3.66 -3.37 3.46
C THR A 29 -3.84 -4.75 2.85
N THR A 30 -2.87 -5.63 3.10
CA THR A 30 -2.77 -6.96 2.50
C THR A 30 -3.20 -8.01 3.52
N VAL A 31 -4.01 -8.96 3.06
CA VAL A 31 -4.35 -10.19 3.78
C VAL A 31 -3.19 -11.17 3.62
N THR A 32 -2.52 -11.55 4.71
CA THR A 32 -1.30 -12.39 4.65
C THR A 32 -1.56 -13.80 4.11
N GLU A 33 -2.73 -14.37 4.39
CA GLU A 33 -3.07 -15.74 3.99
C GLU A 33 -3.21 -15.93 2.47
N CYS A 34 -3.63 -14.90 1.74
CA CYS A 34 -3.89 -15.00 0.29
C CYS A 34 -3.22 -13.90 -0.54
N LEU A 35 -2.47 -13.00 0.08
CA LEU A 35 -1.75 -11.88 -0.53
C LEU A 35 -2.62 -10.94 -1.39
N HIS A 36 -3.91 -10.85 -1.06
CA HIS A 36 -4.80 -9.88 -1.68
C HIS A 36 -4.80 -8.56 -0.91
N THR A 37 -4.71 -7.45 -1.66
CA THR A 37 -4.56 -6.10 -1.11
C THR A 37 -5.80 -5.24 -1.39
N PHE A 38 -6.21 -4.46 -0.38
CA PHE A 38 -7.39 -3.59 -0.39
C PHE A 38 -7.06 -2.26 0.30
N CYS A 39 -7.94 -1.26 0.25
CA CYS A 39 -7.79 -0.08 1.11
C CYS A 39 -7.99 -0.48 2.58
N LYS A 40 -7.26 0.15 3.52
CA LYS A 40 -7.41 -0.10 4.97
C LYS A 40 -8.85 -0.03 5.42
N SER A 41 -9.54 1.07 5.12
CA SER A 41 -10.95 1.26 5.52
C SER A 41 -11.87 0.20 4.93
N CYS A 42 -11.67 -0.16 3.65
CA CYS A 42 -12.52 -1.14 2.98
C CYS A 42 -12.40 -2.54 3.60
N ILE A 43 -11.18 -3.03 3.86
CA ILE A 43 -11.01 -4.39 4.37
C ILE A 43 -11.36 -4.49 5.85
N VAL A 44 -11.04 -3.46 6.65
CA VAL A 44 -11.43 -3.42 8.07
C VAL A 44 -12.95 -3.42 8.20
N GLN A 45 -13.65 -2.60 7.40
CA GLN A 45 -15.12 -2.58 7.40
C GLN A 45 -15.73 -3.91 6.93
N HIS A 46 -15.16 -4.55 5.90
CA HIS A 46 -15.64 -5.86 5.45
C HIS A 46 -15.52 -6.94 6.53
N PHE A 47 -14.45 -6.88 7.33
CA PHE A 47 -14.21 -7.82 8.43
C PHE A 47 -15.07 -7.59 9.68
N GLU A 48 -15.92 -6.57 9.70
CA GLU A 48 -16.96 -6.44 10.73
C GLU A 48 -18.07 -7.49 10.54
N ASP A 49 -18.33 -7.92 9.30
CA ASP A 49 -19.46 -8.79 8.94
C ASP A 49 -19.04 -10.16 8.37
N SER A 50 -17.77 -10.35 7.99
CA SER A 50 -17.29 -11.58 7.33
C SER A 50 -15.82 -11.86 7.67
N ASN A 51 -15.46 -13.13 7.84
CA ASN A 51 -14.05 -13.53 8.02
C ASN A 51 -13.38 -13.96 6.70
N ASP A 52 -14.07 -13.79 5.56
CA ASP A 52 -13.61 -14.29 4.27
C ASP A 52 -13.00 -13.17 3.43
N CYS A 53 -11.95 -13.49 2.68
CA CYS A 53 -11.33 -12.54 1.77
C CYS A 53 -12.34 -12.12 0.67
N PRO A 54 -12.61 -10.81 0.47
CA PRO A 54 -13.59 -10.34 -0.50
C PRO A 54 -13.28 -10.70 -1.97
N LYS A 55 -12.02 -11.03 -2.28
CA LYS A 55 -11.58 -11.33 -3.65
C LYS A 55 -11.59 -12.83 -3.99
N CYS A 56 -11.22 -13.70 -3.04
CA CYS A 56 -11.11 -15.14 -3.30
C CYS A 56 -12.01 -16.02 -2.43
N GLY A 57 -12.68 -15.47 -1.42
CA GLY A 57 -13.59 -16.20 -0.53
C GLY A 57 -12.91 -17.16 0.45
N ILE A 58 -11.57 -17.15 0.54
CA ILE A 58 -10.86 -17.93 1.55
C ILE A 58 -11.08 -17.30 2.92
N GLN A 59 -11.40 -18.12 3.91
CA GLN A 59 -11.47 -17.71 5.31
C GLN A 59 -10.08 -17.27 5.79
N VAL A 60 -9.97 -16.01 6.20
CA VAL A 60 -8.70 -15.37 6.57
C VAL A 60 -8.27 -15.77 7.98
N HIS A 61 -9.22 -15.93 8.88
CA HIS A 61 -8.97 -16.39 10.24
C HIS A 61 -10.26 -16.95 10.86
N GLU A 62 -10.13 -17.81 11.87
CA GLU A 62 -11.26 -18.44 12.54
C GLU A 62 -12.06 -17.43 13.38
N THR A 63 -11.36 -16.63 14.19
CA THR A 63 -11.97 -15.70 15.18
C THR A 63 -11.76 -14.22 14.89
N ASN A 64 -10.51 -13.78 14.67
CA ASN A 64 -10.18 -12.38 14.40
C ASN A 64 -9.36 -12.21 13.11
N PRO A 65 -9.99 -11.88 11.96
CA PRO A 65 -9.28 -11.70 10.69
C PRO A 65 -8.37 -10.46 10.64
N LEU A 66 -8.51 -9.50 11.58
CA LEU A 66 -7.66 -8.30 11.65
C LEU A 66 -6.20 -8.62 11.99
N GLU A 67 -5.93 -9.72 12.71
CA GLU A 67 -4.57 -10.19 13.04
C GLU A 67 -3.76 -10.55 11.78
N MET A 68 -4.45 -10.91 10.69
CA MET A 68 -3.85 -11.32 9.42
C MET A 68 -3.76 -10.17 8.40
N LEU A 69 -3.95 -8.92 8.85
CA LEU A 69 -3.79 -7.74 8.03
C LEU A 69 -2.41 -7.10 8.25
N ARG A 70 -1.75 -6.72 7.15
CA ARG A 70 -0.51 -5.94 7.18
C ARG A 70 -0.61 -4.75 6.24
N LEU A 71 -0.17 -3.58 6.72
CA LEU A 71 -0.03 -2.41 5.86
C LEU A 71 1.12 -2.63 4.87
N ASP A 72 0.87 -2.30 3.62
CA ASP A 72 1.84 -2.45 2.55
C ASP A 72 2.42 -1.09 2.15
N ASN A 73 3.29 -0.56 3.01
CA ASN A 73 3.92 0.76 2.83
C ASN A 73 4.70 0.84 1.50
N THR A 74 5.28 -0.27 1.04
CA THR A 74 5.97 -0.32 -0.25
C THR A 74 4.98 -0.13 -1.40
N LEU A 75 3.79 -0.75 -1.34
CA LEU A 75 2.79 -0.58 -2.39
C LEU A 75 2.28 0.85 -2.40
N GLU A 76 2.08 1.43 -1.22
CA GLU A 76 1.63 2.80 -1.07
C GLU A 76 2.60 3.78 -1.74
N GLU A 77 3.90 3.65 -1.48
CA GLU A 77 4.93 4.48 -2.09
C GLU A 77 4.99 4.30 -3.62
N ILE A 78 4.84 3.07 -4.11
CA ILE A 78 4.76 2.79 -5.55
C ILE A 78 3.53 3.48 -6.16
N ILE A 79 2.36 3.37 -5.53
CA ILE A 79 1.11 3.96 -6.02
C ILE A 79 1.22 5.48 -6.08
N PHE A 80 1.72 6.13 -5.02
CA PHE A 80 1.87 7.58 -4.99
C PHE A 80 2.91 8.10 -6.00
N LYS A 81 3.92 7.28 -6.33
CA LYS A 81 4.87 7.61 -7.41
C LYS A 81 4.30 7.36 -8.81
N LEU A 82 3.37 6.40 -8.97
CA LEU A 82 2.72 6.09 -10.25
C LEU A 82 1.54 7.02 -10.57
N VAL A 83 0.80 7.47 -9.56
CA VAL A 83 -0.43 8.27 -9.75
C VAL A 83 -0.17 9.70 -9.29
N PRO A 84 0.17 10.62 -10.22
CA PRO A 84 0.49 11.99 -9.87
C PRO A 84 -0.71 12.70 -9.23
N GLY A 85 -0.47 13.46 -8.16
CA GLY A 85 -1.50 14.23 -7.45
C GLY A 85 -2.37 13.40 -6.50
N LEU A 86 -2.22 12.08 -6.44
CA LEU A 86 -3.07 11.24 -5.59
C LEU A 86 -2.81 11.50 -4.10
N ARG A 87 -1.54 11.61 -3.70
CA ARG A 87 -1.16 11.86 -2.30
C ARG A 87 -1.72 13.19 -1.80
N GLU A 88 -1.54 14.25 -2.57
CA GLU A 88 -2.01 15.59 -2.25
C GLU A 88 -3.54 15.61 -2.16
N LYS A 89 -4.21 14.98 -3.13
CA LYS A 89 -5.68 14.91 -3.15
C LYS A 89 -6.26 14.18 -1.92
N GLU A 90 -5.62 13.10 -1.47
CA GLU A 90 -6.07 12.39 -0.26
C GLU A 90 -5.85 13.23 1.00
N GLN A 91 -4.70 13.91 1.11
CA GLN A 91 -4.41 14.81 2.22
C GLN A 91 -5.36 16.02 2.28
N GLU A 92 -5.70 16.59 1.11
CA GLU A 92 -6.68 17.67 0.99
C GLU A 92 -8.08 17.22 1.45
N GLN A 93 -8.53 16.04 1.03
CA GLN A 93 -9.81 15.47 1.45
C GLN A 93 -9.87 15.26 2.97
N GLU A 94 -8.80 14.70 3.56
CA GLU A 94 -8.72 14.50 5.01
C GLU A 94 -8.76 15.84 5.76
N THR A 95 -7.99 16.83 5.29
CA THR A 95 -7.96 18.18 5.88
C THR A 95 -9.33 18.86 5.79
N GLU A 96 -10.01 18.75 4.64
CA GLU A 96 -11.34 19.31 4.44
C GLU A 96 -12.40 18.65 5.32
N PHE A 97 -12.34 17.33 5.50
CA PHE A 97 -13.23 16.59 6.39
C PHE A 97 -13.11 17.12 7.82
N TRP A 98 -11.89 17.21 8.36
CA TRP A 98 -11.66 17.71 9.71
C TRP A 98 -12.03 19.19 9.87
N ARG A 99 -11.75 20.02 8.86
CA ARG A 99 -12.19 21.43 8.83
C ARG A 99 -13.71 21.53 8.96
N LYS A 100 -14.45 20.76 8.17
CA LYS A 100 -15.92 20.77 8.15
C LYS A 100 -16.53 20.18 9.42
N ASN A 101 -15.91 19.15 10.01
CA ASN A 101 -16.37 18.57 11.26
C ASN A 101 -16.13 19.52 12.44
N LYS A 102 -14.97 20.20 12.50
CA LYS A 102 -14.63 21.19 13.54
C LYS A 102 -15.57 22.41 13.52
N SER A 103 -16.06 22.82 12.35
CA SER A 103 -17.07 23.88 12.25
C SER A 103 -18.47 23.48 12.77
N LYS A 104 -18.75 22.19 13.01
CA LYS A 104 -20.04 21.73 13.56
C LYS A 104 -20.04 21.65 15.10
N GLU A 105 -18.88 21.67 15.74
CA GLU A 105 -18.76 21.62 17.22
C GLU A 105 -18.80 23.00 17.88
N ASN A 106 -18.99 24.09 17.12
CA ASN A 106 -18.96 25.47 17.67
C ASN A 106 -20.35 26.08 17.96
N GLU A 107 -21.43 25.29 17.99
CA GLU A 107 -22.78 25.77 18.35
C GLU A 107 -23.38 25.13 19.61
N ASP A 108 -22.69 24.25 20.33
CA ASP A 108 -23.21 23.75 21.62
C ASP A 108 -22.11 23.39 22.64
N ASP A 109 -22.29 23.95 23.84
CA ASP A 109 -21.60 23.72 25.12
C ASP A 109 -20.22 24.36 25.43
N GLY A 110 -20.16 24.90 26.65
CA GLY A 110 -19.16 25.85 27.15
C GLY A 110 -17.85 25.27 27.69
N PRO A 111 -17.09 26.04 28.50
CA PRO A 111 -15.68 25.75 28.80
C PRO A 111 -15.54 24.55 29.75
N ARG A 112 -15.04 23.43 29.23
CA ARG A 112 -14.61 22.28 30.06
C ARG A 112 -13.11 22.03 29.96
N THR A 113 -12.45 22.49 31.03
CA THR A 113 -11.32 21.93 31.77
C THR A 113 -10.38 20.95 31.04
N LYS A 114 -9.14 21.40 30.87
CA LYS A 114 -7.97 20.59 30.47
C LYS A 114 -7.88 19.31 31.33
N ARG A 115 -7.92 18.14 30.69
CA ARG A 115 -7.46 16.89 31.31
C ARG A 115 -5.98 16.69 30.95
N PRO A 116 -5.10 16.25 31.87
CA PRO A 116 -3.70 16.03 31.56
C PRO A 116 -3.55 14.86 30.57
N ARG A 117 -2.62 15.01 29.62
CA ARG A 117 -2.08 13.91 28.80
C ARG A 117 -1.60 12.80 29.75
N MET A 118 -2.15 11.60 29.59
CA MET A 118 -1.46 10.39 30.04
C MET A 118 -0.26 10.21 29.10
N GLU A 119 0.91 10.02 29.69
CA GLU A 119 2.13 9.60 29.01
C GLU A 119 1.86 8.18 28.50
N GLU A 120 1.93 8.00 27.17
CA GLU A 120 1.84 6.68 26.55
C GLU A 120 3.20 6.01 26.77
N ASP A 121 3.18 4.87 27.44
CA ASP A 121 4.35 4.01 27.65
C ASP A 121 4.94 3.64 26.28
N ASP A 122 6.20 4.05 26.03
CA ASP A 122 7.01 3.61 24.90
C ASP A 122 7.32 2.12 25.08
N ASP A 123 6.48 1.25 24.52
CA ASP A 123 6.84 -0.15 24.28
C ASP A 123 7.94 -0.19 23.20
N GLU A 124 9.19 -0.36 23.64
CA GLU A 124 10.33 -0.72 22.78
C GLU A 124 10.11 -2.13 22.19
N ASP A 125 9.26 -2.25 21.17
CA ASP A 125 9.23 -3.44 20.32
C ASP A 125 10.39 -3.32 19.32
N GLY A 126 11.35 -4.23 19.46
CA GLY A 126 12.60 -4.23 18.71
C GLY A 126 12.34 -4.31 17.20
N ASP A 127 12.56 -3.18 16.53
CA ASP A 127 12.64 -3.04 15.07
C ASP A 127 13.82 -3.87 14.52
N GLN A 128 13.62 -5.18 14.47
CA GLN A 128 14.44 -6.06 13.67
C GLN A 128 13.99 -5.85 12.24
N ASP A 129 14.60 -4.87 11.57
CA ASP A 129 14.54 -4.70 10.12
C ASP A 129 15.22 -5.92 9.47
N TYR A 130 14.46 -7.00 9.37
CA TYR A 130 14.86 -8.29 8.79
C TYR A 130 15.24 -8.19 7.31
N HIS A 131 15.11 -7.02 6.69
CA HIS A 131 15.32 -6.79 5.26
C HIS A 131 16.44 -5.79 4.96
N ARG A 132 17.10 -5.22 5.98
CA ARG A 132 18.23 -4.30 5.77
C ARG A 132 19.39 -4.93 4.99
N SER A 133 19.52 -6.25 5.05
CA SER A 133 20.58 -7.03 4.42
C SER A 133 20.18 -7.64 3.08
N ASP A 134 18.90 -7.55 2.69
CA ASP A 134 18.45 -8.05 1.38
C ASP A 134 18.97 -7.12 0.27
N PRO A 135 19.29 -7.64 -0.93
CA PRO A 135 19.62 -6.82 -2.09
C PRO A 135 18.48 -5.85 -2.38
N GLN A 136 18.66 -4.56 -2.06
CA GLN A 136 17.63 -3.56 -2.23
C GLN A 136 17.48 -3.18 -3.72
N ILE A 137 16.31 -3.43 -4.30
CA ILE A 137 15.99 -2.99 -5.66
C ILE A 137 15.59 -1.52 -5.60
N ALA A 138 16.45 -0.64 -6.12
CA ALA A 138 16.16 0.79 -6.23
C ALA A 138 15.26 1.07 -7.44
N ILE A 139 13.96 1.27 -7.21
CA ILE A 139 13.01 1.65 -8.27
C ILE A 139 12.92 3.18 -8.35
N CYS A 140 13.43 3.78 -9.43
CA CYS A 140 13.26 5.20 -9.71
C CYS A 140 12.02 5.42 -10.58
N LEU A 141 11.09 6.24 -10.09
CA LEU A 141 9.93 6.71 -10.85
C LEU A 141 10.05 8.22 -11.04
N ASP A 142 10.37 8.66 -12.26
CA ASP A 142 10.39 10.07 -12.61
C ASP A 142 9.07 10.47 -13.29
N CYS A 143 8.22 11.18 -12.56
CA CYS A 143 7.01 11.79 -13.08
C CYS A 143 7.36 13.06 -13.89
N LEU A 144 7.48 12.93 -15.21
CA LEU A 144 7.53 14.09 -16.11
C LEU A 144 6.09 14.57 -16.39
N ARG A 145 5.63 15.54 -15.60
CA ARG A 145 4.34 16.23 -15.80
C ARG A 145 4.32 16.90 -17.18
N ASN A 146 3.60 16.31 -18.13
CA ASN A 146 3.26 16.98 -19.37
C ASN A 146 1.94 17.73 -19.18
N ASN A 147 1.98 19.05 -19.10
CA ASN A 147 0.80 19.93 -19.16
C ASN A 147 0.20 19.96 -20.61
N GLY A 148 0.23 18.84 -21.33
CA GLY A 148 -0.31 18.71 -22.68
C GLY A 148 -1.83 18.52 -22.64
N GLN A 149 -2.53 19.12 -23.61
CA GLN A 149 -4.00 19.21 -23.73
C GLN A 149 -4.77 17.88 -23.95
N SER A 150 -4.20 16.74 -23.56
CA SER A 150 -4.85 15.43 -23.58
C SER A 150 -4.73 14.84 -22.18
N GLY A 151 -5.86 14.60 -21.50
CA GLY A 151 -5.95 14.13 -20.10
C GLY A 151 -5.39 12.73 -19.83
N GLU A 152 -4.35 12.31 -20.55
CA GLU A 152 -3.63 11.06 -20.36
C GLU A 152 -2.41 11.31 -19.47
N ASN A 153 -2.48 10.83 -18.23
CA ASN A 153 -1.34 10.83 -17.32
C ASN A 153 -0.34 9.76 -17.81
N ILE A 154 0.76 10.23 -18.39
CA ILE A 154 1.88 9.40 -18.86
C ILE A 154 2.94 9.38 -17.77
N VAL A 155 3.34 8.18 -17.33
CA VAL A 155 4.46 7.96 -16.43
C VAL A 155 5.63 7.37 -17.18
N LYS A 156 6.84 7.82 -16.82
CA LYS A 156 8.07 7.24 -17.33
C LYS A 156 8.61 6.28 -16.26
N LEU A 157 8.67 5.00 -16.59
CA LEU A 157 9.06 3.94 -15.66
C LEU A 157 10.37 3.31 -16.13
N ASP A 158 11.44 3.48 -15.35
CA ASP A 158 12.70 2.77 -15.52
C ASP A 158 12.93 1.91 -14.26
N VAL A 159 12.95 0.58 -14.40
CA VAL A 159 13.25 -0.34 -13.29
C VAL A 159 14.77 -0.47 -13.23
N LEU A 160 15.40 -0.11 -12.11
CA LEU A 160 16.85 -0.23 -11.93
C LEU A 160 17.18 -1.29 -10.87
N CYS A 161 18.31 -1.97 -11.05
CA CYS A 161 18.93 -2.84 -10.06
C CYS A 161 20.37 -2.38 -9.87
N ASN A 162 20.76 -2.03 -8.64
CA ASN A 162 22.09 -1.50 -8.32
C ASN A 162 22.55 -0.31 -9.20
N GLY A 163 21.61 0.53 -9.63
CA GLY A 163 21.88 1.68 -10.50
C GLY A 163 21.95 1.37 -12.00
N GLU A 164 21.80 0.11 -12.40
CA GLU A 164 21.73 -0.31 -13.80
C GLU A 164 20.27 -0.54 -14.22
N ILE A 165 19.91 -0.08 -15.42
CA ILE A 165 18.54 -0.26 -15.95
C ILE A 165 18.33 -1.75 -16.21
N MET A 166 17.36 -2.34 -15.54
CA MET A 166 16.93 -3.71 -15.78
C MET A 166 16.25 -3.81 -17.16
N GLY A 167 16.53 -4.91 -17.87
CA GLY A 167 16.02 -5.19 -19.22
C GLY A 167 14.49 -5.25 -19.33
N LYS A 168 13.97 -5.54 -20.53
CA LYS A 168 12.52 -5.46 -20.80
C LYS A 168 11.65 -6.41 -19.99
N ASP A 169 12.26 -7.44 -19.41
CA ASP A 169 11.59 -8.58 -18.77
C ASP A 169 11.28 -8.34 -17.28
N HIS A 170 11.75 -7.23 -16.70
CA HIS A 170 11.49 -6.85 -15.31
C HIS A 170 10.35 -5.83 -15.22
N THR A 171 9.12 -6.31 -15.43
CA THR A 171 7.89 -5.53 -15.48
C THR A 171 7.26 -5.32 -14.09
N MET A 172 6.18 -4.54 -14.00
CA MET A 172 5.37 -4.46 -12.77
C MET A 172 4.78 -5.81 -12.34
N GLU A 173 4.58 -6.74 -13.29
CA GLU A 173 4.18 -8.12 -13.00
C GLU A 173 5.29 -8.87 -12.26
N PHE A 174 6.56 -8.69 -12.67
CA PHE A 174 7.71 -9.22 -11.94
C PHE A 174 7.74 -8.68 -10.50
N ILE A 175 7.63 -7.36 -10.30
CA ILE A 175 7.57 -6.75 -8.96
C ILE A 175 6.41 -7.34 -8.15
N TYR A 176 5.21 -7.41 -8.73
CA TYR A 176 4.04 -7.98 -8.07
C TYR A 176 4.27 -9.43 -7.63
N MET A 177 4.89 -10.25 -8.49
CA MET A 177 5.16 -11.67 -8.23
C MET A 177 6.35 -11.92 -7.29
N THR A 178 7.35 -11.04 -7.25
CA THR A 178 8.58 -11.24 -6.45
C THR A 178 8.55 -10.57 -5.09
N ARG A 179 7.50 -9.80 -4.77
CA ARG A 179 7.34 -9.11 -3.47
C ARG A 179 7.40 -10.01 -2.22
N TRP A 180 7.29 -11.33 -2.37
CA TRP A 180 7.26 -12.27 -1.24
C TRP A 180 8.03 -13.59 -1.43
N ARG A 181 8.88 -13.73 -2.45
CA ARG A 181 9.68 -14.96 -2.64
C ARG A 181 10.95 -14.98 -1.78
N LEU A 182 10.77 -15.00 -0.46
CA LEU A 182 11.74 -15.59 0.48
C LEU A 182 10.96 -16.27 1.64
N ARG A 183 10.22 -17.32 1.29
CA ARG A 183 10.11 -18.48 2.19
C ARG A 183 10.86 -19.62 1.52
N GLY A 184 12.15 -19.70 1.83
CA GLY A 184 12.88 -20.94 1.73
C GLY A 184 12.31 -21.88 2.79
N GLU A 185 11.42 -22.75 2.35
CA GLU A 185 10.99 -23.94 3.07
C GLU A 185 12.24 -24.76 3.46
N ASN A 186 12.67 -24.68 4.71
CA ASN A 186 13.38 -25.80 5.32
C ASN A 186 12.31 -26.80 5.79
N VAL A 187 11.63 -27.43 4.82
CA VAL A 187 10.98 -28.71 5.06
C VAL A 187 12.11 -29.71 5.22
N SER A 188 12.27 -30.18 6.45
CA SER A 188 13.12 -31.32 6.79
C SER A 188 12.84 -32.49 5.84
N PRO A 189 13.87 -33.13 5.25
CA PRO A 189 13.70 -34.48 4.80
C PRO A 189 13.73 -35.38 6.03
N ASP A 190 12.57 -35.97 6.33
CA ASP A 190 12.49 -37.22 7.05
C ASP A 190 13.43 -38.24 6.36
N SER A 191 14.37 -38.78 7.12
CA SER A 191 15.09 -40.00 6.74
C SER A 191 15.49 -40.74 8.01
N SER A 192 14.56 -41.55 8.50
CA SER A 192 14.78 -42.93 8.92
C SER A 192 16.25 -43.43 8.97
N HIS A 193 16.79 -43.55 10.19
CA HIS A 193 17.40 -44.77 10.76
C HIS A 193 17.66 -44.57 12.26
#